data_AF-A0A923NUM6-F1
#
_entry.id   AF-A0A923NUM6-F1
#
_cell.length_a   1.000
_cell.length_b   1.000
_cell.length_c   1.000
_cell.angle_alpha   90.00
_cell.angle_beta   90.00
_cell.angle_gamma   90.00
#
_symmetry.space_group_name_H-M   'P 1'
#
loop_
_entity.id
_entity.type
_entity.pdbx_description
1 polymer ?
#
loop_
_entity_poly.entity_id
_entity_poly.type
_entity_poly.pdbx_seq_one_letter_code
_entity_poly.pdbx_strand_id
1 'polypeptide(L)' 'MLLRAARRILHVVIDDPSHDPRPQPPERPLPGDCCDSGCDPCVQDVYAEQLADYEQRLARWRERHPGAT' A
#
# COMPACT_ATOMS: atom_id res chain seq x y z
N MET A 1 -15.00 -14.02 -37.71
CA MET A 1 -15.72 -13.03 -36.86
C MET A 1 -15.44 -13.18 -35.35
N LEU A 2 -14.76 -14.22 -34.86
CA LEU A 2 -14.57 -14.48 -33.42
C LEU A 2 -13.37 -13.78 -32.75
N LEU A 3 -12.39 -13.25 -33.50
CA LEU A 3 -11.21 -12.59 -32.92
C LEU A 3 -11.46 -11.17 -32.37
N ARG A 4 -12.65 -10.59 -32.57
CA ARG A 4 -12.96 -9.22 -32.10
C ARG A 4 -13.50 -9.17 -30.66
N ALA A 5 -14.02 -10.28 -30.13
CA ALA A 5 -14.60 -10.31 -28.77
C ALA A 5 -13.54 -10.41 -27.67
N ALA A 6 -12.49 -11.23 -27.85
CA ALA A 6 -11.41 -11.38 -26.87
C ALA A 6 -10.62 -10.07 -26.63
N ARG A 7 -10.52 -9.22 -27.65
CA ARG A 7 -9.80 -7.93 -27.59
C ARG A 7 -10.54 -6.85 -26.80
N ARG A 8 -11.84 -7.05 -26.50
CA ARG A 8 -12.67 -6.13 -25.71
C ARG A 8 -12.68 -6.47 -24.21
N ILE A 9 -12.33 -7.71 -23.86
CA ILE A 9 -12.26 -8.19 -22.47
C ILE A 9 -10.91 -7.82 -21.84
N LEU A 10 -9.82 -7.85 -22.61
CA LEU A 10 -8.47 -7.50 -22.12
C LEU A 10 -8.35 -6.02 -21.68
N HIS A 11 -9.14 -5.12 -22.26
CA HIS A 11 -9.06 -3.67 -22.01
C HIS A 11 -9.82 -3.23 -20.74
N VAL A 12 -10.75 -4.04 -20.23
CA VAL A 12 -11.62 -3.65 -19.10
C VAL A 12 -10.91 -3.71 -17.75
N VAL A 13 -9.85 -4.51 -17.62
CA VAL A 13 -9.11 -4.67 -16.34
C VAL A 13 -7.98 -3.67 -16.15
N ILE A 14 -7.71 -2.81 -17.14
CA ILE A 14 -6.49 -1.98 -17.17
C ILE A 14 -6.74 -0.57 -16.60
N ASP A 15 -7.99 -0.12 -16.49
CA ASP A 15 -8.31 1.31 -16.32
C ASP A 15 -9.50 1.56 -15.37
N ASP A 16 -9.56 0.82 -14.26
CA ASP A 16 -10.51 1.13 -13.20
C ASP A 16 -9.77 1.81 -12.02
N PRO A 17 -10.15 3.04 -11.62
CA PRO A 17 -9.47 3.78 -10.55
C PRO A 17 -9.63 3.16 -9.16
N SER A 18 -10.46 2.12 -9.00
CA SER A 18 -10.45 1.27 -7.79
C SER A 18 -9.26 0.30 -7.74
N HIS A 19 -8.49 0.16 -8.84
CA HIS A 19 -7.27 -0.66 -8.90
C HIS A 19 -6.03 0.04 -8.30
N ASP A 20 -6.11 1.30 -7.89
CA ASP A 20 -5.00 1.99 -7.22
C ASP A 20 -5.42 2.74 -5.94
N PRO A 21 -5.92 2.02 -4.93
CA PRO A 21 -6.33 2.66 -3.69
C PRO A 21 -5.14 3.29 -2.96
N ARG A 22 -5.41 4.36 -2.20
CA ARG A 22 -4.41 4.97 -1.31
C ARG A 22 -3.90 3.91 -0.33
N PRO A 23 -2.57 3.75 -0.16
CA PRO A 23 -2.06 2.82 0.84
C PRO A 23 -2.53 3.25 2.24
N GLN A 24 -2.72 2.27 3.12
CA GLN A 24 -3.07 2.50 4.52
C GLN A 24 -1.81 2.47 5.39
N PRO A 25 -1.72 3.34 6.41
CA PRO A 25 -0.61 3.32 7.35
C PRO A 25 -0.63 2.03 8.17
N PRO A 26 0.54 1.52 8.61
CA PRO A 26 0.57 0.42 9.57
C PRO A 26 -0.05 0.85 10.90
N GLU A 27 -0.63 -0.12 11.61
CA GLU A 27 -1.12 0.08 12.96
C GLU A 27 0.04 0.37 13.91
N ARG A 28 -0.10 1.39 14.75
CA ARG A 28 0.92 1.74 15.72
C ARG A 28 0.90 0.73 16.88
N PRO A 29 2.06 0.21 17.33
CA PRO A 29 2.13 -0.62 18.52
C PRO A 29 1.57 0.11 19.73
N LEU A 30 0.83 -0.61 20.58
CA LEU A 30 0.37 -0.11 21.86
C LEU A 30 1.57 -0.01 22.83
N PRO A 31 1.49 0.84 23.86
CA PRO A 31 2.55 0.94 24.87
C PRO A 31 2.91 -0.40 25.54
N GLY A 32 1.98 -1.35 25.62
CA GLY A 32 2.20 -2.67 26.21
C GLY A 32 2.76 -3.72 25.25
N ASP A 33 2.81 -3.44 23.94
CA ASP A 33 3.36 -4.36 22.95
C ASP A 33 4.91 -4.34 22.96
N CYS A 34 5.48 -3.21 23.39
CA CYS A 34 6.92 -3.06 23.53
C CYS A 34 7.36 -3.53 24.93
N CYS A 35 8.32 -4.45 24.97
CA CYS A 35 8.91 -4.93 26.23
C CYS A 35 9.94 -3.94 26.84
N ASP A 36 10.28 -2.86 26.13
CA ASP A 36 11.32 -1.86 26.45
C ASP A 36 12.69 -2.44 26.88
N SER A 37 12.92 -3.72 26.56
CA SER A 37 14.07 -4.50 27.05
C SER A 37 14.95 -5.02 25.90
N GLY A 38 14.70 -4.58 24.66
CA GLY A 38 15.47 -4.99 23.49
C GLY A 38 15.16 -6.41 22.99
N CYS A 39 13.88 -6.80 22.99
CA CYS A 39 13.42 -8.08 22.43
C CYS A 39 13.74 -8.17 20.92
N ASP A 40 13.99 -9.39 20.40
CA ASP A 40 14.23 -9.64 18.97
C ASP A 40 13.19 -10.65 18.41
N PRO A 41 12.34 -10.25 17.45
CA PRO A 41 12.25 -8.91 16.83
C PRO A 41 11.55 -7.88 17.74
N CYS A 42 12.07 -6.65 17.78
CA CYS A 42 11.47 -5.54 18.49
C CYS A 42 10.24 -5.03 17.70
N VAL A 43 9.09 -4.91 18.37
CA VAL A 43 7.85 -4.44 17.71
C VAL A 43 7.99 -3.03 17.13
N GLN A 44 8.81 -2.18 17.76
CA GLN A 44 9.07 -0.83 17.27
C GLN A 44 9.91 -0.83 16.00
N ASP A 45 10.87 -1.75 15.90
CA ASP A 45 11.72 -1.87 14.72
C ASP A 45 10.90 -2.37 13.53
N VAL A 46 10.08 -3.41 13.75
CA VAL A 46 9.14 -3.93 12.74
C VAL A 46 8.15 -2.84 12.30
N TYR A 47 7.62 -2.05 13.23
CA TYR A 47 6.74 -0.93 12.90
C TYR A 47 7.46 0.15 12.07
N ALA A 48 8.69 0.51 12.43
CA ALA A 48 9.48 1.52 11.73
C ALA A 48 9.76 1.10 10.27
N GLU A 49 10.09 -0.16 10.04
CA GLU A 49 10.27 -0.71 8.69
C GLU A 49 8.98 -0.65 7.87
N GLN A 50 7.85 -1.11 8.44
CA GLN A 50 6.55 -1.04 7.77
C GLN A 50 6.10 0.39 7.48
N LEU A 51 6.44 1.33 8.37
CA LEU A 51 6.14 2.75 8.20
C LEU A 51 6.96 3.35 7.05
N ALA A 52 8.25 3.04 6.97
CA ALA A 52 9.11 3.48 5.87
C ALA A 52 8.62 2.95 4.51
N ASP A 53 8.20 1.69 4.47
CA ASP A 53 7.59 1.09 3.28
C ASP A 53 6.26 1.76 2.90
N TYR A 54 5.43 2.07 3.90
CA TYR A 54 4.18 2.80 3.70
C TYR A 54 4.43 4.18 3.09
N GLU A 55 5.38 4.94 3.61
CA GLU A 55 5.72 6.29 3.14
C GLU A 55 6.17 6.26 1.67
N GLN A 56 7.01 5.29 1.30
CA GLN A 56 7.43 5.10 -0.09
C GLN A 56 6.25 4.79 -1.02
N ARG A 57 5.35 3.88 -0.62
CA ARG A 57 4.13 3.57 -1.40
C ARG A 57 3.22 4.79 -1.51
N LEU A 58 3.07 5.54 -0.42
CA LEU A 58 2.23 6.74 -0.41
C LEU A 58 2.80 7.83 -1.31
N ALA A 59 4.11 8.02 -1.35
CA ALA A 59 4.76 8.97 -2.25
C ALA A 59 4.47 8.64 -3.73
N ARG A 60 4.68 7.39 -4.14
CA ARG A 60 4.38 6.92 -5.51
C ARG A 60 2.89 7.01 -5.86
N TRP A 61 2.03 6.78 -4.87
CA TRP A 61 0.59 6.95 -5.04
C TRP A 61 0.24 8.42 -5.29
N ARG A 62 0.80 9.35 -4.51
CA ARG A 62 0.59 10.81 -4.66
C ARG A 62 1.05 11.34 -6.01
N GLU A 63 2.16 10.82 -6.56
CA GLU A 63 2.63 11.17 -7.91
C GLU A 63 1.58 10.84 -8.99
N ARG A 64 0.88 9.70 -8.84
CA ARG A 64 -0.20 9.28 -9.73
C ARG A 64 -1.54 9.96 -9.41
N HIS A 65 -1.66 10.56 -8.23
CA HIS A 65 -2.89 11.16 -7.68
C HIS A 65 -2.70 12.63 -7.26
N PRO A 66 -2.35 13.55 -8.18
CA PRO A 66 -2.01 14.94 -7.84
C PRO A 66 -3.17 15.76 -7.25
N GLY A 67 -4.42 15.32 -7.40
CA GLY A 67 -5.60 15.99 -6.84
C GLY A 67 -6.11 15.40 -5.51
N ALA A 68 -5.49 14.32 -5.02
CA ALA A 68 -5.90 13.70 -3.77
C ALA A 68 -5.19 14.39 -2.60
N THR A 69 -5.83 15.45 -2.11
CA THR A 69 -5.34 16.29 -1.01
C THR A 69 -5.90 15.80 0.32
#